data_AF-A0A399W7Z0-F1
#
_entry.id   AF-A0A399W7Z0-F1
#
_cell.length_a   1.000
_cell.length_b   1.000
_cell.length_c   1.000
_cell.angle_alpha   90.00
_cell.angle_beta   90.00
_cell.angle_gamma   90.00
#
_symmetry.space_group_name_H-M   'P 1'
#
loop_
_entity.id
_entity.type
_entity.pdbx_description
1 polymer ?
#
loop_
_entity_poly.entity_id
_entity_poly.type
_entity_poly.pdbx_seq_one_letter_code
_entity_poly.pdbx_strand_id
1 'polypeptide(L)'
;MRFLLLMHIDLNNIEKGIKLFNEGNYFEAHETWEDQWRGIEKSPEKNFIQGLIVIAVALHHYKRKNYKGTSKLLGKGIKLLQELKEPKMNINIKVFFERDNILSRKVQCFRTMHPGNRTPAD
;
A
#
# COMPACT_ATOMS: atom_id res chain seq x y z
N MET A 1 10.20 -22.00 -28.20
CA MET A 1 11.03 -21.67 -27.02
C MET A 1 11.83 -20.41 -27.29
N ARG A 2 11.46 -19.26 -26.69
CA ARG A 2 12.31 -18.09 -26.37
C ARG A 2 11.46 -17.12 -25.54
N PHE A 3 11.57 -17.17 -24.22
CA PHE A 3 12.20 -16.15 -23.36
C PHE A 3 11.32 -14.88 -23.14
N LEU A 4 10.77 -14.79 -21.93
CA LEU A 4 10.61 -13.56 -21.14
C LEU A 4 9.70 -12.45 -21.70
N LEU A 5 8.38 -12.69 -21.71
CA LEU A 5 7.44 -11.60 -21.34
C LEU A 5 7.46 -11.51 -19.81
N LEU A 6 8.61 -11.12 -19.24
CA LEU A 6 8.63 -10.64 -17.86
C LEU A 6 7.83 -9.34 -17.89
N MET A 7 6.64 -9.39 -17.31
CA MET A 7 5.84 -8.23 -17.00
C MET A 7 6.66 -7.35 -16.06
N HIS A 8 7.43 -6.44 -16.64
CA HIS A 8 8.26 -5.50 -15.91
C HIS A 8 7.33 -4.56 -15.15
N ILE A 9 7.47 -4.55 -13.83
CA ILE A 9 6.85 -3.56 -12.97
C ILE A 9 7.38 -2.19 -13.43
N ASP A 10 6.48 -1.28 -13.83
CA ASP A 10 6.88 0.07 -14.20
C ASP A 10 7.20 0.88 -12.95
N LEU A 11 8.50 1.06 -12.71
CA LEU A 11 9.02 1.81 -11.56
C LEU A 11 8.51 3.25 -11.53
N ASN A 12 8.27 3.87 -12.70
CA ASN A 12 7.75 5.23 -12.77
C ASN A 12 6.33 5.31 -12.21
N ASN A 13 5.49 4.31 -12.48
CA ASN A 13 4.14 4.25 -11.93
C ASN A 13 4.16 3.99 -10.43
N ILE A 14 5.08 3.16 -9.93
CA ILE A 14 5.27 2.96 -8.49
C ILE A 14 5.62 4.28 -7.80
N GLU A 15 6.61 5.02 -8.32
CA GLU A 15 7.03 6.32 -7.76
C GLU A 15 5.94 7.39 -7.87
N LYS A 16 5.21 7.43 -9.00
CA LYS A 16 4.08 8.33 -9.19
C LYS A 16 2.99 8.08 -8.14
N GLY A 17 2.61 6.83 -7.91
CA GLY A 17 1.62 6.50 -6.88
C GLY A 17 2.11 6.83 -5.47
N ILE A 18 3.41 6.67 -5.19
CA ILE A 18 4.04 7.10 -3.93
C ILE A 18 3.88 8.61 -3.73
N LYS A 19 4.17 9.41 -4.76
CA LYS A 19 4.01 10.87 -4.71
C LYS A 19 2.55 11.26 -4.42
N LEU A 20 1.61 10.69 -5.17
CA LEU A 20 0.17 10.91 -4.97
C LEU A 20 -0.27 10.53 -3.56
N PHE A 21 0.20 9.40 -3.04
CA PHE A 21 -0.11 8.94 -1.70
C PHE A 21 0.37 9.94 -0.63
N ASN A 22 1.60 10.44 -0.77
CA ASN A 22 2.19 11.40 0.16
C ASN A 22 1.45 12.75 0.14
N GLU A 23 0.96 13.17 -1.02
CA GLU A 23 0.09 14.35 -1.19
C GLU A 23 -1.35 14.13 -0.66
N GLY A 24 -1.69 12.90 -0.27
CA GLY A 24 -3.02 12.53 0.22
C GLY A 24 -4.03 12.22 -0.88
N ASN A 25 -3.61 12.13 -2.14
CA ASN A 25 -4.41 11.74 -3.30
C ASN A 25 -4.54 10.21 -3.36
N TYR A 26 -5.16 9.64 -2.33
CA TYR A 26 -5.18 8.19 -2.11
C TYR A 26 -5.96 7.42 -3.16
N PHE A 27 -7.00 8.04 -3.75
CA PHE A 27 -7.74 7.39 -4.83
C PHE A 27 -6.86 7.31 -6.08
N GLU A 28 -6.22 8.40 -6.46
CA GLU A 28 -5.34 8.44 -7.63
C GLU A 28 -4.11 7.53 -7.44
N ALA A 29 -3.58 7.44 -6.22
CA ALA A 29 -2.53 6.50 -5.87
C ALA A 29 -2.97 5.03 -6.04
N HIS A 30 -4.20 4.69 -5.60
CA HIS A 30 -4.69 3.31 -5.72
C HIS A 30 -4.86 2.90 -7.18
N GLU A 31 -5.46 3.75 -8.02
CA GLU A 31 -5.62 3.51 -9.45
C GLU A 31 -4.26 3.31 -10.13
N THR A 32 -3.31 4.20 -9.83
CA THR A 32 -1.95 4.15 -10.43
C THR A 32 -1.23 2.82 -10.14
N TRP A 33 -1.42 2.26 -8.94
CA TRP A 33 -0.81 0.98 -8.56
C TRP A 33 -1.61 -0.24 -9.01
N GLU A 34 -2.94 -0.15 -9.12
CA GLU A 34 -3.81 -1.28 -9.46
C GLU A 34 -3.54 -1.82 -10.87
N ASP A 35 -3.32 -0.93 -11.84
CA ASP A 35 -2.96 -1.31 -13.21
C ASP A 35 -1.69 -2.16 -13.26
N GLN A 36 -0.69 -1.79 -12.46
CA GLN A 36 0.55 -2.57 -12.35
C GLN A 36 0.29 -3.91 -11.65
N TRP A 37 -0.41 -3.89 -10.51
CA TRP A 37 -0.70 -5.07 -9.71
C TRP A 37 -1.44 -6.17 -10.47
N ARG A 38 -2.40 -5.80 -11.33
CA ARG A 38 -3.19 -6.75 -12.14
C ARG A 38 -2.29 -7.62 -13.02
N GLY A 39 -1.22 -7.03 -13.53
CA GLY A 39 -0.26 -7.71 -14.40
C GLY A 39 0.78 -8.58 -13.71
N ILE A 40 1.05 -8.41 -12.42
CA ILE A 40 2.14 -9.16 -11.78
C ILE A 40 1.72 -10.62 -11.58
N GLU A 41 2.62 -11.57 -11.79
CA GLU A 41 2.37 -12.97 -11.41
C GLU A 41 2.31 -13.12 -9.88
N LYS A 42 1.91 -14.29 -9.37
CA LYS A 42 1.89 -14.51 -7.91
C LYS A 42 3.31 -14.46 -7.36
N SER A 43 3.64 -13.37 -6.66
CA SER A 43 4.94 -13.16 -6.04
C SER A 43 4.85 -12.31 -4.76
N PRO A 44 5.89 -12.28 -3.91
CA PRO A 44 5.94 -11.38 -2.76
C PRO A 44 5.77 -9.89 -3.13
N GLU A 45 6.29 -9.47 -4.29
CA GLU A 45 6.15 -8.12 -4.83
C GLU A 45 4.68 -7.79 -5.14
N LYS A 46 3.92 -8.75 -5.68
CA LYS A 46 2.47 -8.59 -5.91
C LYS A 46 1.73 -8.34 -4.60
N ASN A 47 2.05 -9.10 -3.54
CA ASN A 47 1.46 -8.91 -2.22
C ASN A 47 1.83 -7.56 -1.62
N PHE A 48 3.08 -7.13 -1.80
CA PHE A 48 3.53 -5.83 -1.34
C PHE A 48 2.77 -4.67 -2.01
N ILE A 49 2.67 -4.68 -3.35
CA ILE A 49 1.91 -3.66 -4.09
C ILE A 49 0.42 -3.73 -3.71
N GLN A 50 -0.13 -4.92 -3.49
CA GLN A 50 -1.48 -5.08 -2.96
C GLN A 50 -1.65 -4.43 -1.59
N GLY A 51 -0.64 -4.55 -0.71
CA GLY A 51 -0.60 -3.89 0.58
C GLY A 51 -0.72 -2.37 0.44
N LEU A 52 0.08 -1.77 -0.44
CA LEU A 52 0.02 -0.33 -0.73
C LEU A 52 -1.37 0.10 -1.23
N ILE A 53 -1.94 -0.63 -2.18
CA ILE A 53 -3.29 -0.37 -2.72
C ILE A 53 -4.32 -0.43 -1.59
N VAL A 54 -4.33 -1.50 -0.79
CA VAL A 54 -5.30 -1.67 0.30
C VAL A 54 -5.20 -0.57 1.34
N ILE A 55 -3.98 -0.11 1.66
CA ILE A 55 -3.76 1.03 2.56
C ILE A 55 -4.28 2.34 1.95
N ALA A 56 -4.04 2.60 0.67
CA ALA A 56 -4.56 3.78 0.00
C ALA A 56 -6.10 3.81 0.03
N VAL A 57 -6.74 2.68 -0.25
CA VAL A 57 -8.21 2.54 -0.15
C VAL A 57 -8.67 2.78 1.30
N ALA A 58 -7.96 2.27 2.31
CA ALA A 58 -8.28 2.50 3.72
C ALA A 58 -8.28 4.00 4.09
N LEU A 59 -7.28 4.74 3.61
CA LEU A 59 -7.16 6.18 3.85
C LEU A 59 -8.17 7.00 3.04
N HIS A 60 -8.54 6.54 1.84
CA HIS A 60 -9.66 7.11 1.10
C HIS A 60 -10.99 6.92 1.87
N HIS A 61 -11.24 5.72 2.42
CA HIS A 61 -12.38 5.47 3.31
C HIS A 61 -12.37 6.38 4.54
N TYR A 62 -11.19 6.65 5.08
CA TYR A 62 -11.03 7.54 6.23
C TYR A 62 -11.47 8.97 5.90
N LYS A 63 -11.04 9.51 4.74
CA LYS A 63 -11.50 10.82 4.24
C LYS A 63 -13.03 10.90 4.10
N ARG A 64 -13.67 9.77 3.79
CA ARG A 64 -15.13 9.64 3.67
C ARG A 64 -15.84 9.29 5.00
N LYS A 65 -15.13 9.36 6.13
CA LYS A 65 -15.63 9.04 7.49
C LYS A 65 -16.12 7.59 7.65
N ASN A 66 -15.69 6.67 6.79
CA ASN A 66 -16.00 5.24 6.92
C ASN A 66 -14.96 4.53 7.81
N TYR A 67 -14.99 4.81 9.11
CA TYR A 67 -13.97 4.35 10.06
C TYR A 67 -13.95 2.83 10.25
N LYS A 68 -15.11 2.15 10.19
CA LYS A 68 -15.18 0.68 10.27
C LYS A 68 -14.50 0.03 9.06
N GLY A 69 -14.76 0.57 7.86
CA GLY A 69 -14.08 0.12 6.64
C GLY A 69 -12.58 0.40 6.67
N THR A 70 -12.17 1.60 7.11
CA THR A 70 -10.77 1.97 7.28
C THR A 70 -10.03 0.98 8.16
N SER A 71 -10.56 0.67 9.35
CA SER A 71 -9.91 -0.24 10.29
C SER A 71 -9.67 -1.65 9.71
N LYS A 72 -10.69 -2.23 9.08
CA LYS A 72 -10.59 -3.54 8.42
C LYS A 72 -9.53 -3.55 7.33
N LEU A 73 -9.51 -2.51 6.49
CA LEU A 73 -8.56 -2.40 5.39
C LEU A 73 -7.14 -2.12 5.87
N LEU A 74 -6.96 -1.29 6.91
CA LEU A 74 -5.66 -1.06 7.52
C LEU A 74 -5.05 -2.36 8.04
N GLY A 75 -5.80 -3.18 8.78
CA GLY A 75 -5.31 -4.46 9.28
C GLY A 75 -4.91 -5.41 8.14
N LYS A 76 -5.71 -5.49 7.08
CA LYS A 76 -5.39 -6.30 5.89
C LYS A 76 -4.12 -5.79 5.18
N GLY A 77 -4.02 -4.49 4.95
CA GLY A 77 -2.90 -3.86 4.26
C GLY A 77 -1.59 -4.05 5.03
N ILE A 78 -1.60 -3.84 6.34
CA ILE A 78 -0.43 -4.05 7.22
C ILE A 78 0.05 -5.48 7.14
N LYS A 79 -0.87 -6.46 7.23
CA LYS A 79 -0.52 -7.88 7.12
C LYS A 79 0.19 -8.19 5.79
N LEU A 80 -0.34 -7.70 4.67
CA LEU A 80 0.29 -7.87 3.35
C LEU A 80 1.69 -7.26 3.26
N LEU A 81 1.88 -6.08 3.87
CA LEU A 81 3.19 -5.42 3.90
C LEU A 81 4.20 -6.15 4.80
N GLN A 82 3.76 -6.78 5.89
CA GLN A 82 4.60 -7.56 6.80
C GLN A 82 4.98 -8.95 6.26
N GLU A 83 4.17 -9.52 5.37
CA GLU A 83 4.46 -10.81 4.72
C GLU A 83 5.69 -10.73 3.78
N LEU A 84 6.12 -9.52 3.40
CA LEU A 84 7.32 -9.31 2.62
C LEU A 84 8.57 -9.48 3.49
N LYS A 85 9.18 -10.67 3.46
CA LYS A 85 10.42 -10.94 4.22
C LYS A 85 11.62 -10.19 3.67
N GLU A 86 11.77 -10.12 2.35
CA GLU A 86 12.78 -9.28 1.66
C GLU A 86 12.29 -8.99 0.23
N PRO A 87 12.05 -7.73 -0.17
CA PRO A 87 11.77 -7.42 -1.57
C PRO A 87 13.01 -7.74 -2.42
N LYS A 88 12.86 -8.58 -3.44
CA LYS A 88 13.88 -8.71 -4.51
C LYS A 88 13.88 -7.51 -5.46
N MET A 89 12.89 -6.63 -5.31
CA MET A 89 12.80 -5.37 -6.02
C MET A 89 13.86 -4.40 -5.49
N ASN A 90 14.77 -4.00 -6.38
CA ASN A 90 15.77 -2.94 -6.18
C ASN A 90 15.11 -1.53 -6.12
N ILE A 91 13.90 -1.45 -5.57
CA ILE A 91 13.11 -0.24 -5.51
C ILE A 91 13.42 0.45 -4.20
N ASN A 92 13.51 1.77 -4.25
CA ASN A 92 13.57 2.65 -3.10
C ASN A 92 12.27 2.66 -2.26
N ILE A 93 11.53 1.54 -2.21
CA ILE A 93 10.44 1.30 -1.26
C ILE A 93 10.97 1.43 0.17
N LYS A 94 12.22 1.04 0.42
CA LYS A 94 12.91 1.35 1.67
C LYS A 94 12.84 2.84 1.96
N VAL A 95 13.12 3.72 0.99
CA VAL A 95 12.95 5.17 1.16
C VAL A 95 11.51 5.59 1.47
N PHE A 96 10.49 4.90 0.93
CA PHE A 96 9.08 5.16 1.28
C PHE A 96 8.77 4.88 2.77
N PHE A 97 9.36 3.86 3.36
CA PHE A 97 9.19 3.55 4.80
C PHE A 97 10.22 4.25 5.71
N GLU A 98 11.43 4.52 5.22
CA GLU A 98 12.57 5.00 6.00
C GLU A 98 12.67 6.53 6.05
N ARG A 99 12.36 7.25 4.96
CA ARG A 99 12.48 8.73 4.98
C ARG A 99 11.33 9.41 5.68
N ASP A 100 10.13 8.84 5.56
CA ASP A 100 8.92 9.49 6.01
C ASP A 100 8.02 8.42 6.66
N ASN A 101 8.09 8.35 7.98
CA ASN A 101 7.24 7.51 8.84
C ASN A 101 5.73 7.91 8.75
N ILE A 102 5.29 8.46 7.62
CA ILE A 102 3.97 9.00 7.34
C ILE A 102 2.92 7.91 7.45
N LEU A 103 3.18 6.71 6.93
CA LEU A 103 2.23 5.60 7.02
C LEU A 103 2.02 5.18 8.48
N SER A 104 3.12 4.94 9.22
CA SER A 104 3.03 4.54 10.63
C SER A 104 2.36 5.63 11.49
N ARG A 105 2.67 6.91 11.25
CA ARG A 105 2.02 8.07 11.89
C ARG A 105 0.52 8.13 11.59
N LYS A 106 0.11 7.97 10.32
CA LYS A 106 -1.31 7.98 9.93
C LYS A 106 -2.07 6.81 10.55
N VAL A 107 -1.48 5.61 10.57
CA VAL A 107 -2.06 4.43 11.24
C VAL A 107 -2.18 4.67 12.74
N GLN A 108 -1.13 5.18 13.39
CA GLN A 108 -1.15 5.47 14.82
C GLN A 108 -2.18 6.54 15.17
N CYS A 109 -2.25 7.63 14.40
CA CYS A 109 -3.28 8.67 14.54
C CYS A 109 -4.69 8.10 14.41
N PHE A 110 -4.92 7.21 13.44
CA PHE A 110 -6.22 6.55 13.29
C PHE A 110 -6.57 5.73 14.54
N ARG A 111 -5.63 4.93 15.05
CA ARG A 111 -5.81 4.11 16.26
C ARG A 111 -6.13 4.96 17.49
N THR A 112 -5.42 6.07 17.70
CA THR A 112 -5.62 6.94 18.87
C THR A 112 -6.94 7.71 18.81
N MET A 113 -7.34 8.19 17.63
CA MET A 113 -8.61 8.93 17.46
C MET A 113 -9.85 8.03 17.45
N HIS A 114 -9.69 6.73 17.12
CA HIS A 114 -10.82 5.79 16.98
C HIS A 114 -10.57 4.47 17.72
N PRO A 115 -10.50 4.49 19.07
CA PRO A 115 -10.18 3.30 19.87
C PRO A 115 -11.23 2.19 19.77
N GLY A 116 -12.48 2.51 19.40
CA GLY A 116 -13.55 1.54 19.13
C GLY A 116 -13.42 0.81 17.79
N ASN A 117 -12.47 1.23 16.95
CA ASN A 117 -12.26 0.72 15.59
C ASN A 117 -10.88 0.06 15.46
N ARG A 118 -10.51 -0.80 16.42
CA ARG A 118 -9.27 -1.58 16.37
C ARG A 118 -9.18 -2.44 15.12
N THR A 119 -8.00 -2.48 14.52
CA THR A 119 -7.75 -3.30 13.34
C THR A 119 -7.70 -4.77 13.74
N PRO A 120 -8.04 -5.73 12.87
CA PRO A 120 -7.93 -7.16 13.19
C PRO A 120 -6.50 -7.66 13.49
N ALA A 121 -5.50 -6.80 13.32
CA ALA A 121 -4.09 -7.06 13.60
C ALA A 121 -3.61 -6.42 14.93
N ASP A 122 -4.51 -5.73 15.65
CA ASP A 122 -4.30 -5.25 17.02
C ASP A 122 -4.82 -6.28 18.04
#